data_AF-A0A2X3KAC7-F1
#
_entry.id   AF-A0A2X3KAC7-F1
#
_cell.length_a   1.000
_cell.length_b   1.000
_cell.length_c   1.000
_cell.angle_alpha   90.00
_cell.angle_beta   90.00
_cell.angle_gamma   90.00
#
_symmetry.space_group_name_H-M   'P 1'
#
loop_
_entity.id
_entity.type
_entity.pdbx_description
1 polymer ?
#
loop_
_entity_poly.entity_id
_entity_poly.type
_entity_poly.pdbx_seq_one_letter_code
_entity_poly.pdbx_strand_id
1 'polypeptide(L)' 'MRGYATGGYVGTPGSMADSRSQASGTFEQNNHVVINNDGTNGQIGPQALKAVYDVARKAAMDVVTGQMRDGGLFSGGGR' A
#
# COMPACT_ATOMS: atom_id res chain seq x y z
N MET A 1 -39.42 22.68 3.85
CA MET A 1 -38.82 22.29 2.55
C MET A 1 -37.33 22.59 2.64
N ARG A 2 -36.45 21.57 2.66
CA ARG A 2 -35.00 21.77 2.80
C ARG A 2 -34.40 21.97 1.41
N GLY A 3 -33.88 23.18 1.14
CA GLY A 3 -33.18 23.49 -0.11
C GLY A 3 -31.91 22.67 -0.23
N TYR A 4 -31.80 21.90 -1.31
CA TYR A 4 -30.56 21.26 -1.71
C TYR A 4 -29.59 22.36 -2.13
N ALA A 5 -28.45 22.46 -1.45
CA ALA A 5 -27.37 23.33 -1.90
C ALA A 5 -26.89 22.84 -3.27
N THR A 6 -26.79 23.77 -4.22
CA THR A 6 -26.09 23.62 -5.50
C THR A 6 -24.60 23.38 -5.23
N GLY A 7 -24.25 22.18 -4.76
CA GLY A 7 -22.89 21.68 -4.68
C GLY A 7 -22.70 20.70 -5.83
N GLY A 8 -21.82 21.04 -6.78
CA GLY A 8 -21.54 20.20 -7.94
C GLY A 8 -21.23 18.76 -7.54
N TYR A 9 -21.84 17.81 -8.25
CA TYR A 9 -21.59 16.40 -8.07
C TYR A 9 -20.08 16.13 -8.23
N VAL A 10 -19.52 15.32 -7.32
CA VAL A 10 -18.16 14.78 -7.46
C VAL A 10 -18.06 14.10 -8.84
N GLY A 11 -17.19 14.60 -9.71
CA GLY A 11 -16.99 14.08 -11.08
C GLY A 11 -17.61 14.89 -12.23
N THR A 12 -18.15 16.09 -11.98
CA THR A 12 -18.48 17.04 -13.08
C THR A 12 -17.25 17.90 -13.43
N PRO A 13 -16.95 18.16 -14.72
CA PRO A 13 -15.79 18.94 -15.14
C PRO A 13 -15.67 20.27 -14.39
N GLY A 14 -14.53 20.49 -13.72
CA GLY A 14 -14.29 21.65 -12.85
C GLY A 14 -14.63 21.43 -11.37
N SER A 15 -15.03 20.21 -10.99
CA SER A 15 -15.22 19.82 -9.60
C SER A 15 -13.90 19.78 -8.82
N MET A 16 -13.96 19.95 -7.50
CA MET A 16 -12.77 19.82 -6.63
C MET A 16 -12.08 18.44 -6.75
N ALA A 17 -12.81 17.43 -7.20
CA ALA A 17 -12.28 16.10 -7.51
C ALA A 17 -11.46 16.09 -8.81
N ASP A 18 -11.91 16.78 -9.86
CA ASP A 18 -11.12 16.99 -11.09
C ASP A 18 -9.83 17.76 -10.81
N SER A 19 -9.88 18.79 -9.96
CA SER A 19 -8.69 19.57 -9.60
C SER A 19 -7.66 18.77 -8.80
N ARG A 20 -8.10 17.80 -7.98
CA ARG A 20 -7.20 16.90 -7.22
C ARG A 20 -6.57 15.81 -8.09
N SER A 21 -7.27 15.34 -9.12
CA SER A 21 -6.72 14.34 -10.05
C SER A 21 -5.54 14.90 -10.85
N GLN A 22 -5.59 16.18 -11.23
CA GLN A 22 -4.51 16.84 -11.99
C GLN A 22 -3.37 17.41 -11.13
N ALA A 23 -3.58 17.57 -9.82
CA ALA A 23 -2.55 18.02 -8.88
C ALA A 23 -1.73 16.87 -8.26
N SER A 24 -1.86 15.65 -8.79
CA SER A 24 -1.02 14.54 -8.37
C SER A 24 0.32 14.64 -9.09
N GLY A 25 1.29 15.29 -8.45
CA GLY A 25 2.70 15.04 -8.77
C GLY A 25 2.94 13.53 -8.84
N THR A 26 3.87 13.11 -9.68
CA THR A 26 4.24 11.70 -9.81
C THR A 26 4.47 11.12 -8.41
N PHE A 27 3.63 10.15 -8.02
CA PHE A 27 3.80 9.46 -6.76
C PHE A 27 5.01 8.54 -6.89
N GLU A 28 6.17 9.01 -6.43
CA GLU A 28 7.38 8.20 -6.34
C GLU A 28 7.54 7.70 -4.91
N GLN A 29 7.15 6.44 -4.70
CA GLN A 29 7.31 5.79 -3.40
C GLN A 29 8.75 5.31 -3.21
N ASN A 30 9.49 5.98 -2.33
CA ASN A 30 10.84 5.58 -1.93
C ASN A 30 10.79 4.86 -0.56
N ASN A 31 10.70 3.53 -0.56
CA ASN A 31 10.75 2.74 0.67
C ASN A 31 12.19 2.34 1.01
N HIS A 32 12.69 2.74 2.18
CA HIS A 32 14.02 2.36 2.68
C HIS A 32 13.91 1.36 3.83
N VAL A 33 14.71 0.29 3.78
CA VAL A 33 14.84 -0.67 4.90
C VAL A 33 16.31 -0.75 5.31
N VAL A 34 16.61 -0.42 6.58
CA VAL A 34 17.94 -0.63 7.18
C VAL A 34 17.97 -2.02 7.81
N ILE A 35 19.01 -2.81 7.52
CA ILE A 35 19.31 -4.05 8.24
C ILE A 35 20.71 -3.94 8.83
N ASN A 36 20.81 -3.85 10.16
CA ASN A 36 22.08 -3.83 10.85
C ASN A 36 22.63 -5.26 10.91
N ASN A 37 23.69 -5.55 10.16
CA ASN A 37 24.39 -6.82 10.23
C ASN A 37 25.51 -6.78 11.25
N ASP A 38 25.37 -7.55 12.33
CA ASP A 38 26.34 -7.72 13.41
C ASP A 38 27.17 -9.00 13.29
N GLY A 39 27.04 -9.73 12.18
CA GLY A 39 27.81 -10.95 11.93
C GLY A 39 29.29 -10.72 11.62
N THR A 40 30.14 -11.66 12.03
CA THR A 40 31.60 -11.61 11.82
C THR A 40 32.00 -12.17 10.45
N ASN A 41 33.11 -11.71 9.88
CA ASN A 41 33.67 -12.22 8.61
C ASN A 41 32.68 -12.16 7.43
N GLY A 42 31.81 -11.15 7.38
CA GLY A 42 30.81 -11.00 6.31
C GLY A 42 29.65 -11.99 6.38
N GLN A 43 29.54 -12.76 7.46
CA GLN A 43 28.38 -13.62 7.70
C GLN A 43 27.19 -12.77 8.14
N ILE A 44 25.99 -13.29 7.92
CA ILE A 44 24.76 -12.68 8.44
C ILE A 44 24.63 -13.03 9.92
N GLY A 45 24.59 -12.01 10.77
CA GLY A 45 24.31 -12.17 12.19
C GLY A 45 22.86 -12.56 12.46
N PRO A 46 22.56 -13.17 13.63
CA PRO A 46 21.22 -13.66 13.95
C PRO A 46 20.15 -12.56 13.92
N GLN A 47 20.51 -11.33 14.30
CA GLN A 47 19.61 -10.17 14.29
C GLN A 47 19.22 -9.77 12.86
N ALA A 48 20.20 -9.69 11.96
CA ALA A 48 19.96 -9.39 10.56
C ALA A 48 19.12 -10.48 9.88
N LEU A 49 19.38 -11.76 10.18
CA LEU A 49 18.57 -12.87 9.65
C LEU A 49 17.11 -12.78 10.10
N LYS A 50 16.89 -12.45 11.38
CA LYS A 50 15.54 -12.24 11.91
C LYS A 50 14.85 -11.06 11.22
N ALA A 51 15.56 -9.95 10.98
CA ALA A 51 15.00 -8.79 10.30
C ALA A 51 14.56 -9.14 8.85
N VAL A 52 15.39 -9.88 8.11
CA VAL A 52 15.04 -10.39 6.78
C VAL A 52 13.79 -11.26 6.83
N TYR A 53 13.72 -12.18 7.80
CA TYR A 53 12.58 -13.05 7.99
C TYR A 53 11.29 -12.29 8.35
N ASP A 54 11.37 -11.27 9.20
CA ASP A 54 10.23 -10.45 9.59
C ASP A 54 9.69 -9.65 8.40
N VAL A 55 10.56 -9.09 7.55
CA VAL A 55 10.17 -8.43 6.30
C VAL A 55 9.52 -9.40 5.34
N ALA A 56 10.08 -10.60 5.15
CA ALA A 56 9.52 -11.63 4.28
C ALA A 56 8.14 -12.08 4.77
N ARG A 57 7.98 -12.30 6.08
CA ARG A 57 6.68 -12.63 6.69
C ARG A 57 5.67 -11.52 6.44
N LYS A 58 6.05 -10.26 6.69
CA LYS A 58 5.17 -9.12 6.47
C LYS A 58 4.73 -9.04 5.01
N ALA A 59 5.66 -9.15 4.07
CA ALA A 59 5.34 -9.13 2.64
C ALA A 59 4.35 -10.24 2.26
N ALA A 60 4.52 -11.46 2.78
CA ALA A 60 3.57 -12.55 2.55
C ALA A 60 2.17 -12.22 3.12
N MET A 61 2.09 -11.63 4.31
CA MET A 61 0.82 -11.21 4.91
C MET A 61 0.17 -10.06 4.13
N ASP A 62 0.95 -9.11 3.65
CA ASP A 62 0.47 -7.99 2.85
C ASP A 62 -0.13 -8.49 1.52
N VAL A 63 0.48 -9.50 0.89
CA VAL A 63 -0.08 -10.16 -0.31
C VAL A 63 -1.41 -10.85 0.00
N VAL A 64 -1.48 -11.64 1.08
CA VAL A 64 -2.71 -12.36 1.44
C VAL A 64 -3.83 -11.39 1.80
N THR A 65 -3.54 -10.37 2.62
CA THR A 65 -4.53 -9.38 3.03
C THR A 65 -4.96 -8.46 1.89
N GLY A 66 -4.04 -8.10 0.99
CA GLY A 66 -4.38 -7.40 -0.27
C GLY A 66 -5.33 -8.23 -1.12
N GLN A 67 -5.04 -9.53 -1.31
CA GLN A 67 -5.93 -10.43 -2.04
C GLN A 67 -7.30 -10.62 -1.36
N MET A 68 -7.38 -10.56 -0.03
CA MET A 68 -8.67 -10.63 0.69
C MET A 68 -9.49 -9.33 0.60
N ARG A 69 -8.83 -8.17 0.50
CA ARG A 69 -9.52 -6.86 0.43
C ARG A 69 -10.03 -6.54 -0.97
N ASP A 70 -9.29 -6.93 -2.00
CA ASP A 70 -9.57 -6.52 -3.38
C ASP A 70 -10.35 -7.59 -4.20
N GLY A 71 -10.97 -8.56 -3.53
CA GLY A 71 -11.70 -9.66 -4.20
C GLY A 71 -10.79 -10.62 -4.98
N GLY A 72 -9.52 -10.73 -4.58
CA GLY A 72 -8.47 -11.52 -5.22
C GLY A 72 -8.66 -13.04 -5.08
N LEU A 73 -7.65 -13.80 -5.53
CA LEU A 73 -7.66 -15.26 -5.70
C LEU A 73 -8.23 -16.07 -4.51
N PHE A 74 -8.17 -15.53 -3.29
CA PHE A 74 -8.68 -16.14 -2.06
C PHE A 74 -10.15 -15.78 -1.71
N SER A 75 -10.83 -14.93 -2.47
CA SER A 75 -12.20 -14.45 -2.20
C SER A 75 -13.30 -15.49 -2.46
N GLY A 76 -12.95 -16.71 -2.89
CA GLY A 76 -13.92 -17.80 -3.03
C GLY A 76 -14.87 -17.63 -4.21
N GLY A 77 -14.32 -17.69 -5.43
CA GLY A 77 -15.05 -18.15 -6.62
C GLY A 77 -14.67 -19.60 -6.91
N GLY A 78 -14.99 -20.49 -5.98
CA GLY A 78 -14.87 -21.94 -6.17
C GLY A 78 -15.77 -22.36 -7.32
N ARG A 79 -15.22 -23.18 -8.22
CA ARG A 79 -16.00 -24.01 -9.13
C ARG A 79 -16.66 -25.12 -8.32
#